data_AF-A0A2R6J2A5-F1
#
_entry.id   AF-A0A2R6J2A5-F1
#
_cell.length_a   1.000
_cell.length_b   1.000
_cell.length_c   1.000
_cell.angle_alpha   90.00
_cell.angle_beta   90.00
_cell.angle_gamma   90.00
#
_symmetry.space_group_name_H-M   'P 1'
#
loop_
_entity.id
_entity.type
_entity.pdbx_description
1 polymer ?
#
loop_
_entity_poly.entity_id
_entity_poly.type
_entity_poly.pdbx_seq_one_letter_code
_entity_poly.pdbx_strand_id
1 'polypeptide(L)' 'MDESLVDLEAITLELEEETIQAVDEKAFTDHRGNREAALRDLLDEWLKAREEED' A
#
# COMPACT_ATOMS: atom_id res chain seq x y z
N MET A 1 21.09 -6.32 -0.53
CA MET A 1 20.03 -6.08 -1.53
C MET A 1 19.21 -7.33 -1.50
N ASP A 2 17.99 -7.25 -0.98
CA ASP A 2 17.19 -8.42 -0.66
C ASP A 2 16.54 -8.96 -1.93
N GLU A 3 16.97 -10.16 -2.34
CA GLU A 3 16.60 -10.84 -3.59
C GLU A 3 15.19 -11.48 -3.50
N SER A 4 14.36 -11.11 -2.53
CA SER A 4 12.97 -11.59 -2.40
C SER A 4 11.92 -10.61 -2.94
N LEU A 5 12.31 -9.40 -3.37
CA LEU A 5 11.40 -8.37 -3.91
C LEU A 5 11.30 -8.40 -5.46
N VAL A 6 11.84 -9.43 -6.11
CA VAL A 6 12.25 -9.36 -7.53
C VAL A 6 11.14 -9.76 -8.51
N ASP A 7 9.96 -10.17 -8.02
CA ASP A 7 8.79 -10.52 -8.85
C ASP A 7 7.60 -9.58 -8.54
N LEU A 8 7.88 -8.30 -8.35
CA LEU A 8 6.83 -7.29 -8.16
C LEU A 8 6.37 -6.78 -9.53
N GLU A 9 5.13 -7.11 -9.89
CA GLU A 9 4.44 -6.49 -11.03
C GLU A 9 3.95 -5.10 -10.63
N ALA A 10 4.33 -4.08 -11.41
CA ALA A 10 3.85 -2.71 -11.22
C ALA A 10 2.54 -2.52 -11.99
N ILE A 11 1.47 -2.20 -11.27
CA ILE A 11 0.14 -1.96 -11.84
C ILE A 11 -0.22 -0.49 -11.64
N THR A 12 -0.73 0.15 -12.68
CA THR A 12 -1.31 1.50 -12.60
C THR A 12 -2.82 1.38 -12.42
N LEU A 13 -3.34 2.04 -11.39
CA LEU A 13 -4.77 2.07 -11.06
C LEU A 13 -5.25 3.52 -11.11
N GLU A 14 -6.42 3.74 -11.70
CA GLU A 14 -7.13 5.00 -11.60
C GLU A 14 -8.03 4.95 -10.36
N LEU A 15 -7.79 5.87 -9.43
CA LEU A 15 -8.53 6.00 -8.19
C LEU A 15 -9.19 7.38 -8.14
N GLU A 16 -10.25 7.47 -7.34
CA GLU A 16 -10.89 8.75 -7.07
C GLU A 16 -9.98 9.67 -6.25
N GLU A 17 -10.13 10.97 -6.44
CA GLU A 17 -9.30 11.99 -5.78
C GLU A 17 -9.33 11.87 -4.25
N GLU A 18 -10.50 11.60 -3.68
CA GLU A 18 -10.67 11.38 -2.23
C GLU A 18 -9.81 10.20 -1.73
N THR A 19 -9.77 9.11 -2.51
CA THR A 19 -8.96 7.92 -2.17
C THR A 19 -7.48 8.26 -2.25
N ILE A 20 -7.06 8.97 -3.30
CA ILE A 20 -5.66 9.40 -3.46
C ILE A 20 -5.24 10.28 -2.29
N GLN A 21 -6.10 11.21 -1.86
CA GLN A 21 -5.82 12.10 -0.75
C GLN A 21 -5.70 11.35 0.59
N ALA A 22 -6.56 10.36 0.85
CA ALA A 22 -6.46 9.52 2.03
C ALA A 22 -5.15 8.72 2.07
N VAL A 23 -4.73 8.16 0.93
CA VAL A 23 -3.44 7.46 0.81
C VAL A 23 -2.27 8.42 1.03
N ASP A 24 -2.34 9.65 0.51
CA ASP A 24 -1.33 10.67 0.73
C ASP A 24 -1.20 11.08 2.20
N GLU A 25 -2.32 11.22 2.89
CA GLU A 25 -2.32 11.53 4.32
C GLU A 25 -1.68 10.42 5.15
N LYS A 26 -2.02 9.16 4.89
CA LYS A 26 -1.38 8.00 5.53
C LYS A 26 0.11 7.95 5.19
N ALA A 27 0.47 8.15 3.92
CA ALA A 27 1.86 8.19 3.49
C ALA A 27 2.66 9.26 4.23
N PHE A 28 2.10 10.46 4.36
CA PHE A 28 2.74 11.56 5.07
C PHE A 28 2.90 11.28 6.57
N THR A 29 1.85 10.75 7.20
CA THR A 29 1.79 10.49 8.65
C THR A 29 2.72 9.36 9.06
N ASP A 30 2.67 8.22 8.37
CA ASP A 30 3.28 6.97 8.85
C ASP A 30 4.53 6.57 8.05
N HIS A 31 4.66 7.06 6.81
CA HIS A 31 5.67 6.58 5.87
C HIS A 31 6.57 7.70 5.31
N ARG A 32 6.63 8.86 5.98
CA ARG A 32 7.44 10.03 5.60
C ARG A 32 7.18 10.52 4.15
N GLY A 33 5.93 10.44 3.72
CA GLY A 33 5.48 10.82 2.38
C GLY A 33 5.68 9.73 1.32
N ASN A 34 6.08 8.51 1.68
CA ASN A 34 6.23 7.42 0.73
C ASN A 34 4.88 6.73 0.46
N ARG A 35 4.26 7.08 -0.68
CA ARG A 35 2.98 6.52 -1.11
C ARG A 35 3.03 5.01 -1.34
N GLU A 36 4.10 4.49 -1.92
CA GLU A 36 4.23 3.03 -2.13
C GLU A 36 4.28 2.27 -0.81
N ALA A 37 4.97 2.82 0.19
CA ALA A 37 5.03 2.20 1.52
C ALA A 37 3.65 2.19 2.18
N ALA A 38 2.89 3.28 2.07
CA ALA A 38 1.51 3.35 2.58
C ALA A 38 0.58 2.37 1.88
N LEU A 39 0.67 2.25 0.55
CA LEU A 39 -0.12 1.30 -0.22
C LEU A 39 0.22 -0.16 0.12
N ARG A 40 1.51 -0.48 0.31
CA ARG A 40 1.94 -1.82 0.74
C ARG A 40 1.43 -2.14 2.14
N ASP A 41 1.49 -1.18 3.06
CA ASP A 41 0.98 -1.33 4.42
C ASP A 41 -0.54 -1.61 4.41
N LEU A 42 -1.32 -0.80 3.68
CA LEU A 42 -2.76 -1.00 3.52
C LEU A 42 -3.11 -2.37 2.90
N LEU A 43 -2.33 -2.80 1.90
CA LEU A 43 -2.53 -4.11 1.27
C LEU A 43 -2.23 -5.26 2.24
N ASP A 44 -1.15 -5.14 3.01
CA ASP A 44 -0.75 -6.12 4.01
C ASP A 44 -1.77 -6.21 5.16
N GLU A 45 -2.27 -5.07 5.66
CA GLU A 45 -3.37 -5.00 6.64
C GLU A 45 -4.62 -5.72 6.12
N TRP A 46 -5.01 -5.48 4.87
CA TRP A 46 -6.18 -6.11 4.25
C TRP A 46 -6.00 -7.62 4.03
N LEU A 47 -4.82 -8.07 3.61
CA LEU A 47 -4.52 -9.50 3.44
C LEU A 47 -4.61 -10.24 4.76
N LYS A 48 -3.99 -9.70 5.82
CA LYS A 48 -4.04 -10.28 7.17
C LYS A 48 -5.46 -10.38 7.70
N ALA A 49 -6.25 -9.30 7.55
CA ALA A 49 -7.64 -9.29 7.97
C ALA A 49 -8.44 -10.43 7.31
N ARG A 50 -8.16 -10.75 6.04
CA ARG A 50 -8.80 -11.86 5.33
C ARG A 50 -8.30 -13.23 5.76
N GLU A 51 -7.01 -13.37 6.07
CA GLU A 51 -6.47 -14.63 6.60
C GLU A 51 -7.03 -14.97 8.00
N GLU A 52 -7.46 -13.96 8.77
CA GLU A 52 -8.13 -14.16 10.05
C GLU A 52 -9.63 -14.51 9.93
N GLU A 53 -10.22 -14.35 8.74
CA GLU A 53 -11.63 -14.68 8.45
C GLU A 53 -11.84 -16.11 7.90
N ASP A 54 -10.79 -16.84 7.56
CA ASP A 54 -10.78 -18.26 7.11
C ASP A 54 -10.46 -19.24 8.26
#